data_AF-A0A841KPH9-F1
#
_entry.id   AF-A0A841KPH9-F1
#
_cell.length_a   1.000
_cell.length_b   1.000
_cell.length_c   1.000
_cell.angle_alpha   90.00
_cell.angle_beta   90.00
_cell.angle_gamma   90.00
#
_symmetry.space_group_name_H-M   'P 1'
#
loop_
_entity.id
_entity.type
_entity.pdbx_description
1 polymer ?
#
loop_
_entity_poly.entity_id
_entity_poly.type
_entity_poly.pdbx_seq_one_letter_code
_entity_poly.pdbx_strand_id
1 'polypeptide(L)'
;MIMMLIGIIILIFIVYLIYSGSPREYRHSIGNKDAKCYSCGHGIQEDFIYCPQCSIPLKEKCKGCGKYINTDWRSCPYCNDQRLG
;
A
#
# COMPACT_ATOMS: atom_id res chain seq x y z
N MET A 1 -26.31 38.31 21.89
CA MET A 1 -24.90 37.97 22.16
C MET A 1 -24.71 36.46 22.30
N ILE A 2 -25.35 35.80 23.27
CA ILE A 2 -25.24 34.33 23.49
C ILE A 2 -25.74 33.49 22.29
N MET A 3 -26.87 33.85 21.67
CA MET A 3 -27.39 33.14 20.48
C MET A 3 -26.45 33.18 19.27
N MET A 4 -25.66 34.25 19.13
CA MET A 4 -24.69 34.39 18.04
C MET A 4 -23.44 33.52 18.29
N LEU A 5 -23.00 33.41 19.55
CA LEU A 5 -21.88 32.55 19.94
C LEU A 5 -22.21 31.07 19.75
N ILE A 6 -23.44 30.65 20.09
CA ILE A 6 -23.90 29.27 19.87
C ILE A 6 -23.88 28.91 18.38
N GLY A 7 -24.35 29.81 17.50
CA GLY A 7 -24.30 29.59 16.06
C GLY A 7 -22.88 29.44 15.52
N ILE A 8 -21.93 30.25 16.00
CA ILE A 8 -20.51 30.17 15.61
C ILE A 8 -19.90 28.85 16.08
N ILE A 9 -20.17 28.44 17.33
CA ILE A 9 -19.66 27.18 17.89
C ILE A 9 -20.19 25.99 17.09
N ILE A 10 -21.48 25.99 16.75
CA ILE A 10 -22.10 24.94 15.92
C ILE A 10 -21.45 24.89 14.54
N LEU A 11 -21.23 26.04 13.90
CA LEU A 11 -20.59 26.09 12.57
C LEU A 11 -19.16 25.57 12.59
N ILE A 12 -18.36 25.94 13.60
CA ILE A 12 -17.00 25.44 13.80
C ILE A 12 -17.02 23.93 14.04
N PHE A 13 -17.95 23.43 14.84
CA PHE A 13 -18.10 22.01 15.12
C PHE A 13 -18.45 21.23 13.85
N ILE A 14 -19.40 21.72 13.04
CA ILE A 14 -19.78 21.10 11.76
C ILE A 14 -18.58 21.05 10.81
N VAL A 15 -17.85 22.16 10.67
CA VAL A 15 -16.64 22.21 9.82
C VAL A 15 -15.58 21.25 10.34
N TYR A 16 -15.34 21.20 11.66
CA TYR A 16 -14.43 20.25 12.28
C TYR A 16 -14.81 18.81 11.96
N LEU A 17 -16.11 18.48 12.07
CA LEU A 17 -16.60 17.16 11.72
C LEU A 17 -16.37 16.82 10.24
N ILE A 18 -16.60 17.76 9.32
CA ILE A 18 -16.33 17.58 7.88
C ILE A 18 -14.84 17.34 7.62
N TYR A 19 -13.96 18.13 8.24
CA TYR A 19 -12.51 17.96 8.10
C TYR A 19 -12.04 16.63 8.68
N SER A 20 -12.56 16.24 9.85
CA SER A 20 -12.25 14.95 10.48
C SER A 20 -12.83 13.75 9.70
N GLY A 21 -13.90 13.96 8.92
CA GLY A 21 -14.57 12.96 8.10
C GLY A 21 -13.89 12.63 6.77
N SER A 22 -12.72 13.20 6.48
CA SER A 22 -11.94 12.90 5.27
C SER A 22 -10.61 12.20 5.55
N PRO A 23 -10.59 10.91 5.96
CA PRO A 23 -9.36 10.15 5.91
C PRO A 23 -8.97 9.92 4.45
N ARG A 24 -7.93 10.63 3.98
CA ARG A 24 -7.16 10.24 2.79
C ARG A 24 -6.74 8.78 2.96
N GLU A 25 -7.18 7.92 2.05
CA GLU A 25 -6.52 6.63 1.81
C GLU A 25 -5.17 6.87 1.12
N TYR A 26 -4.22 7.43 1.88
CA TYR A 26 -2.81 7.45 1.55
C TYR A 26 -2.31 6.02 1.78
N ARG A 27 -2.38 5.18 0.75
CA ARG A 27 -1.91 3.79 0.78
C ARG A 27 -0.38 3.76 0.91
N HIS A 28 0.11 4.00 2.13
CA HIS A 28 1.43 3.57 2.56
C HIS A 28 1.33 2.06 2.82
N SER A 29 1.39 1.25 1.76
CA SER A 29 1.64 -0.18 1.90
C SER A 29 3.09 -0.37 2.30
N ILE A 30 3.30 -0.30 3.61
CA ILE A 30 4.45 -0.84 4.32
C ILE A 30 4.72 -2.23 3.74
N GLY A 31 5.88 -2.38 3.11
CA GLY A 31 6.42 -3.66 2.72
C GLY A 31 6.53 -4.56 3.94
N ASN A 32 5.61 -5.52 3.99
CA ASN A 32 5.65 -6.85 4.59
C ASN A 32 6.64 -7.14 5.74
N LYS A 33 6.12 -7.61 6.89
CA LYS A 33 6.94 -8.28 7.91
C LYS A 33 6.81 -9.81 7.92
N ASP A 34 5.92 -10.37 7.10
CA ASP A 34 5.71 -11.81 6.97
C ASP A 34 5.40 -12.15 5.51
N ALA A 35 6.37 -11.94 4.62
CA ALA A 35 6.22 -12.37 3.24
C ALA A 35 6.08 -13.89 3.27
N LYS A 36 4.99 -14.40 2.71
CA LYS A 36 4.73 -15.83 2.59
C LYS A 36 4.68 -16.15 1.10
N CYS A 37 5.24 -17.29 0.73
CA CYS A 37 5.15 -17.78 -0.62
C CYS A 37 3.67 -17.93 -1.00
N TYR A 38 3.24 -17.29 -2.08
CA TYR A 38 1.85 -17.36 -2.56
C TYR A 38 1.42 -18.77 -2.97
N SER A 39 2.39 -19.64 -3.29
CA SER A 39 2.13 -21.00 -3.75
C SER A 39 2.10 -22.03 -2.62
N CYS A 40 2.98 -21.91 -1.61
CA CYS A 40 3.09 -22.91 -0.53
C CYS A 40 2.87 -22.36 0.88
N GLY A 41 2.74 -21.04 1.05
CA GLY A 41 2.55 -20.39 2.34
C GLY A 41 3.80 -20.32 3.23
N HIS A 42 4.95 -20.82 2.77
CA HIS A 42 6.20 -20.79 3.53
C HIS A 42 6.68 -19.36 3.77
N GLY A 43 7.22 -19.08 4.97
CA GLY A 43 7.80 -17.78 5.30
C GLY A 43 9.02 -17.50 4.43
N ILE A 44 9.01 -16.39 3.70
CA ILE A 44 10.06 -15.96 2.79
C ILE A 44 10.59 -14.61 3.26
N GLN A 45 11.89 -14.39 3.10
CA GLN A 45 12.50 -13.11 3.40
C GLN A 45 12.51 -12.23 2.15
N GLU A 46 12.59 -10.92 2.36
CA GLU A 46 12.56 -9.93 1.28
C GLU A 46 13.69 -10.10 0.26
N ASP A 47 14.77 -10.81 0.59
CA ASP A 47 15.90 -11.08 -0.30
C ASP A 47 15.69 -12.28 -1.24
N PHE A 48 14.74 -13.17 -0.93
CA PHE A 48 14.62 -14.44 -1.63
C PHE A 48 14.10 -14.23 -3.06
N ILE A 49 14.84 -14.76 -4.05
CA ILE A 49 14.45 -14.71 -5.47
C ILE A 49 13.53 -15.89 -5.80
N TYR A 50 13.76 -17.04 -5.17
CA TYR A 50 12.98 -18.26 -5.30
C TYR A 50 12.59 -18.78 -3.92
N CYS A 51 11.43 -19.44 -3.81
CA CYS A 51 11.03 -20.10 -2.57
C CYS A 51 11.91 -21.33 -2.32
N PRO A 52 12.55 -21.49 -1.14
CA PRO A 52 13.37 -22.66 -0.85
C PRO A 52 12.56 -23.95 -0.72
N GLN A 53 11.24 -23.86 -0.52
CA GLN A 53 10.38 -25.02 -0.28
C GLN A 53 9.75 -25.55 -1.58
N CYS A 54 9.31 -24.67 -2.49
CA CYS A 54 8.64 -25.06 -3.73
C CYS A 54 9.36 -24.61 -5.01
N SER A 55 10.51 -23.93 -4.91
CA SER A 55 11.31 -23.43 -6.04
C SER A 55 10.58 -22.47 -6.99
N ILE A 56 9.45 -21.89 -6.57
CA ILE A 56 8.72 -20.91 -7.37
C ILE A 56 9.41 -19.54 -7.31
N PRO A 57 9.46 -18.76 -8.41
CA PRO A 57 9.98 -17.40 -8.37
C PRO A 57 9.10 -16.49 -7.51
N LEU A 58 9.72 -15.78 -6.56
CA LEU A 58 9.08 -14.82 -5.65
C LEU A 58 9.31 -13.36 -6.08
N LYS A 59 10.37 -13.15 -6.87
CA LYS A 59 10.67 -11.87 -7.50
C LYS A 59 10.71 -12.09 -8.99
N GLU A 60 10.05 -11.21 -9.73
CA GLU A 60 10.16 -11.22 -11.18
C GLU A 60 10.90 -9.98 -11.65
N LYS A 61 11.53 -10.09 -12.81
CA LYS A 61 12.17 -8.96 -13.45
C LYS A 61 11.08 -8.12 -14.11
N CYS A 62 10.97 -6.85 -13.72
CA CYS A 62 10.08 -5.92 -14.40
C CYS A 62 10.49 -5.81 -15.88
N LYS A 63 9.55 -6.06 -16.80
CA LYS A 63 9.80 -5.99 -18.25
C LYS A 63 10.21 -4.57 -18.70
N GLY A 64 9.69 -3.52 -18.03
CA GLY A 64 9.96 -2.13 -18.38
C GLY A 64 11.34 -1.61 -17.98
N CYS A 65 11.81 -1.92 -16.75
CA CYS A 65 13.09 -1.39 -16.24
C CYS A 65 14.18 -2.45 -16.01
N GLY A 66 13.83 -3.73 -16.11
CA GLY A 66 14.77 -4.83 -15.89
C GLY A 66 15.19 -5.03 -14.43
N LYS A 67 14.61 -4.34 -13.45
CA LYS A 67 14.89 -4.57 -12.01
C LYS A 67 14.04 -5.70 -11.46
N TYR A 68 14.59 -6.43 -10.49
CA TYR A 68 13.84 -7.43 -9.72
C TYR A 68 12.84 -6.73 -8.81
N ILE A 69 11.56 -7.03 -8.97
CA ILE A 69 10.47 -6.52 -8.14
C ILE A 69 9.69 -7.70 -7.55
N ASN A 70 9.04 -7.47 -6.41
CA ASN A 70 8.22 -8.48 -5.76
C ASN A 70 6.98 -8.80 -6.62
N THR A 71 6.59 -10.07 -6.73
CA THR A 71 5.35 -10.56 -7.37
C THR A 71 4.07 -9.94 -6.82
N ASP A 72 4.04 -9.53 -5.56
CA ASP A 72 2.85 -8.96 -4.92
C ASP A 72 2.61 -7.48 -5.26
N TRP A 73 3.52 -6.83 -5.99
CA TRP A 73 3.40 -5.41 -6.33
C TRP A 73 2.55 -5.22 -7.58
N ARG A 74 1.48 -4.42 -7.46
CA ARG A 74 0.57 -4.11 -8.59
C ARG A 74 1.22 -3.24 -9.68
N SER A 75 2.26 -2.48 -9.35
CA SER A 75 3.01 -1.63 -10.28
C SER A 75 4.48 -1.57 -9.88
N CYS A 76 5.37 -1.37 -10.86
CA CYS A 76 6.81 -1.22 -10.59
C CYS A 76 7.10 0.19 -10.06
N PRO A 77 7.63 0.37 -8.83
CA PRO A 77 7.91 1.71 -8.30
C PRO A 77 9.10 2.40 -8.97
N TYR A 78 9.90 1.66 -9.76
CA TYR A 78 11.05 2.21 -10.46
C TYR A 78 10.71 2.80 -11.83
N CYS A 79 9.66 2.31 -12.48
CA CYS A 79 9.30 2.77 -13.84
C CYS A 79 7.81 3.07 -14.02
N ASN A 80 6.99 2.91 -12.98
CA ASN A 80 5.53 3.10 -13.00
C ASN A 80 4.79 2.28 -14.08
N ASP A 81 5.48 1.31 -14.68
CA ASP A 81 4.93 0.46 -15.72
C ASP A 81 4.09 -0.65 -15.09
N GLN A 82 2.86 -0.81 -15.58
CA GLN A 82 1.94 -1.82 -15.09
C GLN A 82 2.38 -3.19 -15.58
N ARG A 83 2.27 -4.20 -14.72
CA ARG A 83 2.67 -5.60 -14.95
C ARG A 83 1.88 -6.32 -16.05
N LEU A 84 1.21 -5.59 -16.94
CA LEU A 84 0.29 -6.07 -17.96
C LEU A 84 0.83 -5.70 -19.35
N GLY A 85 1.61 -6.63 -19.87
CA GLY A 85 1.82 -6.86 -21.30
C GLY A 85 1.85 -8.35 -21.51
#